data_AF-A0A942A850-F1
#
_entry.id   AF-A0A942A850-F1
#
_cell.length_a   1.000
_cell.length_b   1.000
_cell.length_c   1.000
_cell.angle_alpha   90.00
_cell.angle_beta   90.00
_cell.angle_gamma   90.00
#
_symmetry.space_group_name_H-M   'P 1'
#
loop_
_entity.id
_entity.type
_entity.pdbx_description
1 polymer ?
#
loop_
_entity_poly.entity_id
_entity_poly.type
_entity_poly.pdbx_seq_one_letter_code
_entity_poly.pdbx_strand_id
1 'polypeptide(L)'
;MRKSNYDKSPSTTVDGALWKGWESVLDKLKDVCNVPEELARKVVVIECYHGVYPEELAEHLATLHPSLMIHSDQCFKGVEDIEKMTRPYLTDDRLFGRRAPFYYADFLDADKVKECREKIKVATGLVIVYGHAAAEVVPEADVLVYVDMARWEIQQRFRQGKIDG
;
A
#
# COMPACT_ATOMS: atom_id res chain seq x y z
N MET A 1 37.38 -28.00 5.20
CA MET A 1 36.08 -27.35 4.90
C MET A 1 36.35 -26.00 4.25
N ARG A 2 35.69 -25.68 3.12
CA ARG A 2 35.77 -24.33 2.53
C ARG A 2 35.08 -23.34 3.48
N LYS A 3 35.73 -22.20 3.74
CA LYS A 3 35.13 -21.08 4.47
C LYS A 3 34.06 -20.46 3.56
N SER A 4 32.81 -20.39 4.02
CA SER A 4 31.73 -19.77 3.27
C SER A 4 32.04 -18.28 3.04
N ASN A 5 31.83 -17.81 1.81
CA ASN A 5 31.93 -16.40 1.41
C ASN A 5 30.58 -15.66 1.49
N TYR A 6 29.56 -16.29 2.06
CA TYR A 6 28.24 -15.70 2.22
C TYR A 6 28.24 -14.63 3.32
N ASP A 7 27.93 -13.40 2.95
CA ASP A 7 27.66 -12.33 3.90
C ASP A 7 26.27 -12.54 4.53
N LYS A 8 26.23 -12.64 5.86
CA LYS A 8 24.98 -12.83 6.62
C LYS A 8 24.24 -11.53 6.89
N SER A 9 24.87 -10.39 6.66
CA SER A 9 24.35 -9.06 6.92
C SER A 9 24.56 -8.12 5.72
N PRO A 10 24.17 -8.51 4.51
CA PRO A 10 24.35 -7.68 3.34
C PRO A 10 23.54 -6.38 3.54
N SER A 11 24.17 -5.25 3.25
CA SER A 11 23.54 -3.93 3.33
C SER A 11 24.02 -3.06 2.18
N THR A 12 23.21 -2.08 1.81
CA THR A 12 23.54 -1.06 0.80
C THR A 12 23.44 0.29 1.47
N THR A 13 24.52 1.06 1.43
CA THR A 13 24.51 2.44 1.93
C THR A 13 23.71 3.30 0.96
N VAL A 14 22.76 4.06 1.50
CA VAL A 14 21.97 5.04 0.77
C VAL A 14 22.05 6.37 1.50
N ASP A 15 22.08 7.47 0.74
CA ASP A 15 22.01 8.81 1.31
C ASP A 15 20.55 9.16 1.63
N GLY A 16 20.33 9.82 2.76
CA GLY A 16 18.99 10.22 3.18
C GLY A 16 18.91 10.54 4.67
N ALA A 17 17.72 10.90 5.11
CA ALA A 17 17.40 11.08 6.52
C ALA A 17 16.56 9.90 7.01
N LEU A 18 16.80 9.49 8.27
CA LEU A 18 16.05 8.43 8.93
C LEU A 18 15.28 9.03 10.09
N TRP A 19 13.97 8.82 10.08
CA TRP A 19 13.08 9.13 11.18
C TRP A 19 12.67 7.84 11.87
N LYS A 20 12.60 7.87 13.20
CA LYS A 20 12.32 6.68 14.00
C LYS A 20 11.17 6.95 14.96
N GLY A 21 10.21 6.03 14.97
CA GLY A 21 9.01 6.11 15.80
C GLY A 21 7.90 6.93 15.15
N TRP A 22 6.66 6.62 15.52
CA TRP A 22 5.46 7.20 14.91
C TRP A 22 5.40 8.72 14.99
N GLU A 23 5.79 9.33 16.12
CA GLU A 23 5.78 10.78 16.28
C GLU A 23 6.67 11.47 15.23
N SER A 24 7.92 11.04 15.10
CA SER A 24 8.88 11.62 14.16
C SER A 24 8.49 11.39 12.69
N VAL A 25 7.92 10.21 12.39
CA VAL A 25 7.41 9.89 11.04
C VAL A 25 6.18 10.73 10.72
N LEU A 26 5.24 10.88 11.66
CA LEU A 26 4.04 11.69 11.48
C LEU A 26 4.38 13.17 11.30
N ASP A 27 5.34 13.72 12.03
CA ASP A 27 5.79 15.09 11.82
C ASP A 27 6.32 15.29 10.40
N LYS A 28 7.08 14.32 9.88
CA LYS A 28 7.53 14.40 8.49
C LYS A 28 6.38 14.24 7.49
N LEU A 29 5.41 13.37 7.78
CA LEU A 29 4.21 13.25 6.95
C LEU A 29 3.36 14.51 6.98
N LYS A 30 3.27 15.25 8.09
CA LYS A 30 2.57 16.55 8.16
C LYS A 30 3.17 17.56 7.20
N ASP A 31 4.50 17.69 7.14
CA ASP A 31 5.16 18.57 6.16
C ASP A 31 4.74 18.23 4.73
N VAL A 32 4.73 16.92 4.43
CA VAL A 32 4.44 16.38 3.11
C VAL A 32 2.94 16.51 2.78
N CYS A 33 2.07 16.39 3.78
CA CYS A 33 0.62 16.49 3.63
C CYS A 33 0.10 17.92 3.71
N ASN A 34 0.94 18.90 4.05
CA ASN A 34 0.54 20.30 4.10
C ASN A 34 0.03 20.75 2.72
N VAL A 35 -1.16 21.36 2.72
CA VAL A 35 -1.83 21.87 1.52
C VAL A 35 -1.48 23.34 1.40
N PRO A 36 -0.69 23.76 0.38
CA PRO A 36 -0.42 25.18 0.17
C PRO A 36 -1.73 25.96 -0.03
N GLU A 37 -1.80 27.22 0.44
CA GLU A 37 -3.02 28.05 0.34
C GLU A 37 -3.53 28.20 -1.12
N GLU A 38 -2.61 28.14 -2.08
CA GLU A 38 -2.87 28.24 -3.51
C GLU A 38 -3.30 26.91 -4.17
N LEU A 39 -3.27 25.80 -3.45
CA LEU A 39 -3.71 24.49 -3.92
C LEU A 39 -5.08 24.16 -3.30
N ALA A 40 -6.12 24.01 -4.14
CA ALA A 40 -7.45 23.66 -3.65
C ALA A 40 -7.51 22.26 -3.01
N ARG A 41 -6.60 21.35 -3.40
CA ARG A 41 -6.52 19.97 -2.92
C ARG A 41 -5.10 19.42 -3.09
N LYS A 42 -4.63 18.62 -2.13
CA LYS A 42 -3.44 17.76 -2.27
C LYS A 42 -3.81 16.29 -2.09
N VAL A 43 -3.39 15.44 -3.02
CA VAL A 43 -3.64 13.99 -3.03
C VAL A 43 -2.35 13.25 -2.66
N VAL A 44 -2.38 12.57 -1.53
CA VAL A 44 -1.28 11.73 -1.04
C VAL A 44 -1.69 10.27 -1.17
N VAL A 45 -0.92 9.51 -1.94
CA VAL A 45 -1.07 8.06 -2.06
C VAL A 45 -0.10 7.38 -1.10
N ILE A 46 -0.60 6.38 -0.38
CA ILE A 46 0.16 5.57 0.57
C ILE A 46 0.02 4.11 0.15
N GLU A 47 0.95 3.67 -0.69
CA GLU A 47 1.00 2.31 -1.21
C GLU A 47 1.51 1.35 -0.13
N CYS A 48 0.70 0.35 0.22
CA CYS A 48 1.03 -0.59 1.27
C CYS A 48 1.54 -1.89 0.66
N TYR A 49 2.74 -2.31 1.09
CA TYR A 49 3.20 -3.66 0.84
C TYR A 49 2.44 -4.67 1.69
N HIS A 50 2.47 -5.94 1.26
CA HIS A 50 1.86 -7.03 1.99
C HIS A 50 2.38 -7.13 3.44
N GLY A 51 1.47 -7.32 4.38
CA GLY A 51 1.76 -7.52 5.80
C GLY A 51 1.72 -6.25 6.64
N VAL A 52 1.63 -5.06 6.03
CA VAL A 52 1.23 -3.81 6.72
C VAL A 52 -0.17 -4.00 7.30
N TYR A 53 -0.46 -3.42 8.47
CA TYR A 53 -1.81 -3.40 9.04
C TYR A 53 -2.52 -2.12 8.62
N PRO A 54 -3.50 -2.17 7.69
CA PRO A 54 -4.17 -0.98 7.20
C PRO A 54 -4.90 -0.21 8.29
N GLU A 55 -5.45 -0.90 9.29
CA GLU A 55 -6.26 -0.33 10.36
C GLU A 55 -5.38 0.47 11.34
N GLU A 56 -4.26 -0.10 11.78
CA GLU A 56 -3.26 0.61 12.60
C GLU A 56 -2.71 1.82 11.84
N LEU A 57 -2.41 1.65 10.55
CA LEU A 57 -1.95 2.74 9.71
C LEU A 57 -3.02 3.84 9.59
N ALA A 58 -4.29 3.47 9.37
CA ALA A 58 -5.40 4.40 9.25
C ALA A 58 -5.58 5.28 10.50
N GLU A 59 -5.42 4.71 11.69
CA GLU A 59 -5.46 5.46 12.95
C GLU A 59 -4.40 6.57 12.99
N HIS A 60 -3.16 6.25 12.59
CA HIS A 60 -2.09 7.24 12.50
C HIS A 60 -2.33 8.28 11.41
N LEU A 61 -2.79 7.87 10.23
CA LEU A 61 -3.08 8.77 9.11
C LEU A 61 -4.24 9.72 9.41
N ALA A 62 -5.24 9.28 10.17
CA ALA A 62 -6.36 10.12 10.59
C ALA A 62 -5.91 11.33 11.43
N THR A 63 -4.78 11.22 12.15
CA THR A 63 -4.20 12.35 12.92
C THR A 63 -3.69 13.49 12.03
N LEU A 64 -3.54 13.26 10.73
CA LEU A 64 -3.21 14.28 9.73
C LEU A 64 -4.46 15.09 9.30
N HIS A 65 -5.65 14.74 9.82
CA HIS A 65 -6.93 15.39 9.54
C HIS A 65 -7.23 15.53 8.03
N PRO A 66 -7.14 14.44 7.24
CA PRO A 66 -7.54 14.49 5.84
C PRO A 66 -9.03 14.83 5.71
N SER A 67 -9.38 15.62 4.70
CA SER A 67 -10.78 15.90 4.37
C SER A 67 -11.47 14.71 3.70
N LEU A 68 -10.69 13.84 3.07
CA LEU A 68 -11.14 12.58 2.48
C LEU A 68 -10.06 11.52 2.66
N MET A 69 -10.45 10.37 3.22
CA MET A 69 -9.58 9.22 3.37
C MET A 69 -10.23 8.01 2.70
N ILE A 70 -9.50 7.35 1.81
CA ILE A 70 -9.99 6.23 1.01
C ILE A 70 -9.05 5.03 1.19
N HIS A 71 -9.62 3.91 1.62
CA HIS A 71 -8.93 2.62 1.57
C HIS A 71 -9.12 1.99 0.18
N SER A 72 -8.03 1.60 -0.48
CA SER A 72 -8.07 1.10 -1.86
C SER A 72 -8.76 -0.26 -2.00
N ASP A 73 -8.91 -1.05 -0.93
CA ASP A 73 -9.65 -2.32 -0.94
C ASP A 73 -11.09 -2.16 -1.48
N GLN A 74 -11.73 -1.00 -1.25
CA GLN A 74 -13.06 -0.74 -1.79
C GLN A 74 -13.09 -0.72 -3.33
N CYS A 75 -11.94 -0.59 -3.99
CA CYS A 75 -11.81 -0.55 -5.45
C CYS A 75 -11.57 -1.94 -6.06
N PHE A 76 -11.35 -2.99 -5.27
CA PHE A 76 -11.14 -4.33 -5.81
C PHE A 76 -12.44 -4.98 -6.29
N LYS A 77 -12.28 -5.90 -7.24
CA LYS A 77 -13.32 -6.87 -7.62
C LYS A 77 -13.69 -7.73 -6.42
N GLY A 78 -14.87 -8.35 -6.47
CA GLY A 78 -15.29 -9.28 -5.42
C GLY A 78 -14.36 -10.50 -5.34
N VAL A 79 -14.29 -11.12 -4.15
CA VAL A 79 -13.47 -12.33 -3.93
C VAL A 79 -13.80 -13.41 -4.94
N GLU A 80 -15.10 -13.68 -5.19
CA GLU A 80 -15.54 -14.70 -6.16
C GLU A 80 -15.05 -14.42 -7.59
N ASP A 81 -15.04 -13.15 -8.01
CA ASP A 81 -14.55 -12.77 -9.34
C ASP A 81 -13.03 -12.98 -9.45
N ILE A 82 -12.29 -12.59 -8.41
CA ILE A 82 -10.84 -12.78 -8.35
C ILE A 82 -10.48 -14.26 -8.33
N GLU A 83 -11.19 -15.08 -7.55
CA GLU A 83 -11.04 -16.53 -7.54
C GLU A 83 -11.31 -17.13 -8.92
N LYS A 84 -12.38 -16.71 -9.59
CA LYS A 84 -12.70 -17.18 -10.94
C LYS A 84 -11.64 -16.77 -11.97
N MET A 85 -11.11 -15.56 -11.86
CA MET A 85 -10.03 -15.06 -12.71
C MET A 85 -8.73 -15.85 -12.52
N THR A 86 -8.39 -16.17 -11.27
CA THR A 86 -7.12 -16.83 -10.92
C THR A 86 -7.18 -18.34 -11.05
N ARG A 87 -8.36 -18.97 -10.92
CA ARG A 87 -8.55 -20.43 -10.94
C ARG A 87 -7.87 -21.16 -12.11
N PRO A 88 -7.87 -20.66 -13.36
CA PRO A 88 -7.19 -21.34 -14.47
C PRO A 88 -5.66 -21.42 -14.31
N TYR A 89 -5.08 -20.57 -13.45
CA TYR A 89 -3.65 -20.51 -13.16
C TYR A 89 -3.29 -21.23 -11.85
N LEU A 90 -4.28 -21.53 -11.02
CA LEU A 90 -4.10 -22.29 -9.79
C LEU A 90 -4.30 -23.79 -10.04
N THR A 91 -3.51 -24.63 -9.38
CA THR A 91 -3.77 -26.07 -9.34
C THR A 91 -4.37 -26.44 -7.98
N ASP A 92 -4.71 -27.71 -7.78
CA ASP A 92 -5.17 -28.18 -6.48
C ASP A 92 -3.99 -28.32 -5.47
N ASP A 93 -2.75 -28.13 -5.94
CA ASP A 93 -1.56 -27.99 -5.10
C ASP A 93 -1.37 -26.52 -4.68
N ARG A 94 -1.16 -26.32 -3.37
CA ARG A 94 -1.04 -24.98 -2.76
C ARG A 94 0.25 -24.23 -3.12
N LEU A 95 1.29 -24.93 -3.59
CA LEU A 95 2.59 -24.37 -3.93
C LEU A 95 2.79 -24.24 -5.43
N PHE A 96 2.19 -25.14 -6.21
CA PHE A 96 2.44 -25.22 -7.65
C PHE A 96 1.28 -24.65 -8.47
N GLY A 97 1.48 -23.43 -8.99
CA GLY A 97 0.60 -22.80 -9.97
C GLY A 97 1.27 -22.61 -11.34
N ARG A 98 0.54 -22.02 -12.29
CA ARG A 98 1.06 -21.51 -13.55
C ARG A 98 1.27 -20.01 -13.44
N ARG A 99 2.28 -19.47 -14.14
CA ARG A 99 2.49 -18.02 -14.20
C ARG A 99 1.27 -17.35 -14.84
N ALA A 100 0.61 -16.49 -14.08
CA ALA A 100 -0.51 -15.68 -14.57
C ALA A 100 -0.01 -14.34 -15.12
N PRO A 101 -0.54 -13.83 -16.24
CA PRO A 101 -0.14 -12.57 -16.84
C PRO A 101 -0.95 -11.38 -16.28
N PHE A 102 -1.20 -11.33 -14.97
CA PHE A 102 -2.00 -10.28 -14.35
C PHE A 102 -1.17 -9.07 -13.93
N TYR A 103 -1.79 -7.90 -14.00
CA TYR A 103 -1.37 -6.63 -13.42
C TYR A 103 -2.37 -6.21 -12.33
N TYR A 104 -2.00 -5.25 -11.48
CA TYR A 104 -2.90 -4.77 -10.42
C TYR A 104 -4.25 -4.26 -10.97
N ALA A 105 -4.24 -3.57 -12.10
CA ALA A 105 -5.44 -3.13 -12.79
C ALA A 105 -6.45 -4.26 -13.09
N ASP A 106 -5.97 -5.48 -13.32
CA ASP A 106 -6.83 -6.64 -13.59
C ASP A 106 -7.65 -7.05 -12.35
N PHE A 107 -7.22 -6.72 -11.14
CA PHE A 107 -7.94 -7.04 -9.90
C PHE A 107 -8.88 -5.92 -9.44
N LEU A 108 -8.80 -4.74 -10.04
CA LEU A 108 -9.61 -3.57 -9.68
C LEU A 108 -10.93 -3.54 -10.46
N ASP A 109 -12.02 -3.20 -9.79
CA ASP A 109 -13.31 -2.95 -10.42
C ASP A 109 -13.32 -1.55 -11.05
N ALA A 110 -13.52 -1.49 -12.37
CA ALA A 110 -13.41 -0.25 -13.13
C ALA A 110 -14.44 0.81 -12.71
N ASP A 111 -15.64 0.39 -12.33
CA ASP A 111 -16.70 1.31 -11.90
C ASP A 111 -16.39 1.86 -10.50
N LYS A 112 -15.91 1.02 -9.59
CA LYS A 112 -15.49 1.47 -8.25
C LYS A 112 -14.27 2.39 -8.30
N VAL A 113 -13.29 2.10 -9.16
CA VAL A 113 -12.14 2.99 -9.40
C VAL A 113 -12.60 4.33 -9.95
N LYS A 114 -13.54 4.33 -10.90
CA LYS A 114 -14.10 5.56 -11.45
C LYS A 114 -14.84 6.38 -10.39
N GLU A 115 -15.68 5.75 -9.57
CA GLU A 115 -16.37 6.42 -8.47
C GLU A 115 -15.38 7.01 -7.46
N CYS A 116 -14.34 6.26 -7.10
CA CYS A 116 -13.25 6.72 -6.23
C CYS A 116 -12.57 7.96 -6.79
N ARG A 117 -12.19 7.95 -8.07
CA ARG A 117 -11.56 9.08 -8.76
C ARG A 117 -12.46 10.32 -8.81
N GLU A 118 -13.76 10.15 -9.04
CA GLU A 118 -14.70 11.28 -9.02
C GLU A 118 -14.85 11.88 -7.62
N LYS A 119 -14.89 11.07 -6.56
CA LYS A 119 -14.87 11.56 -5.16
C LYS A 119 -13.61 12.39 -4.87
N ILE A 120 -12.45 11.91 -5.31
CA ILE A 120 -11.18 12.63 -5.17
C ILE A 120 -11.24 13.96 -5.93
N LYS A 121 -11.77 13.95 -7.16
CA LYS A 121 -11.83 15.12 -8.04
C LYS A 121 -12.61 16.30 -7.44
N VAL A 122 -13.71 16.02 -6.72
CA VAL A 122 -14.54 17.05 -6.08
C VAL A 122 -14.10 17.41 -4.66
N ALA A 123 -13.20 16.62 -4.06
CA ALA A 123 -12.68 16.90 -2.72
C ALA A 123 -11.74 18.13 -2.71
N THR A 124 -11.69 18.79 -1.56
CA THR A 124 -10.82 19.94 -1.27
C THR A 124 -9.97 19.66 -0.05
N GLY A 125 -8.80 20.29 0.09
CA GLY A 125 -7.89 20.03 1.20
C GLY A 125 -7.07 18.75 1.02
N LEU A 126 -6.71 18.09 2.11
CA LEU A 126 -5.88 16.89 2.09
C LEU A 126 -6.70 15.63 1.80
N VAL A 127 -6.38 14.95 0.71
CA VAL A 127 -6.94 13.64 0.36
C VAL A 127 -5.87 12.57 0.53
N ILE A 128 -6.19 11.52 1.28
CA ILE A 128 -5.32 10.36 1.46
C ILE A 128 -5.97 9.13 0.82
N VAL A 129 -5.25 8.46 -0.06
CA VAL A 129 -5.62 7.15 -0.60
C VAL A 129 -4.56 6.15 -0.15
N TYR A 130 -4.96 5.10 0.55
CA TYR A 130 -4.02 4.15 1.16
C TYR A 130 -4.47 2.71 0.96
N GLY A 131 -3.52 1.79 1.00
CA GLY A 131 -3.75 0.34 0.87
C GLY A 131 -3.03 -0.27 -0.33
N HIS A 132 -3.40 -1.48 -0.69
CA HIS A 132 -2.85 -2.18 -1.85
C HIS A 132 -3.39 -1.58 -3.16
N ALA A 133 -2.53 -1.43 -4.16
CA ALA A 133 -2.88 -0.85 -5.45
C ALA A 133 -3.35 0.62 -5.37
N ALA A 134 -3.09 1.33 -4.26
CA ALA A 134 -3.49 2.72 -4.11
C ALA A 134 -2.90 3.61 -5.22
N ALA A 135 -1.65 3.34 -5.63
CA ALA A 135 -0.99 4.03 -6.75
C ALA A 135 -1.59 3.68 -8.12
N GLU A 136 -2.15 2.48 -8.29
CA GLU A 136 -2.88 2.10 -9.51
C GLU A 136 -4.26 2.80 -9.56
N VAL A 137 -4.93 2.91 -8.40
CA VAL A 137 -6.19 3.65 -8.27
C VAL A 137 -5.96 5.14 -8.56
N VAL A 138 -4.86 5.73 -8.10
CA VAL A 138 -4.53 7.15 -8.32
C VAL A 138 -3.11 7.31 -8.87
N PRO A 139 -2.94 7.21 -10.21
CA PRO A 139 -1.61 7.29 -10.82
C PRO A 139 -1.00 8.69 -10.80
N GLU A 140 -1.84 9.74 -10.73
CA GLU A 140 -1.42 11.15 -10.72
C GLU A 140 -1.57 11.74 -9.31
N ALA A 141 -0.86 11.16 -8.34
CA ALA A 141 -0.80 11.68 -6.98
C ALA A 141 0.24 12.82 -6.87
N ASP A 142 -0.03 13.80 -5.99
CA ASP A 142 0.95 14.86 -5.68
C ASP A 142 2.14 14.30 -4.90
N VAL A 143 1.89 13.27 -4.08
CA VAL A 143 2.89 12.56 -3.28
C VAL A 143 2.57 11.06 -3.29
N LEU A 144 3.62 10.25 -3.49
CA LEU A 144 3.59 8.81 -3.27
C LEU A 144 4.46 8.44 -2.06
N VAL A 145 3.85 7.80 -1.08
CA VAL A 145 4.51 7.18 0.07
C VAL A 145 4.40 5.67 -0.07
N TYR A 146 5.51 4.96 0.08
CA TYR A 146 5.52 3.49 0.10
C TYR A 146 5.74 3.02 1.54
N VAL A 147 4.82 2.20 2.03
CA VAL A 147 4.86 1.64 3.38
C VAL A 147 5.12 0.15 3.27
N ASP A 148 6.23 -0.29 3.85
CA ASP A 148 6.69 -1.67 3.82
C ASP A 148 7.23 -2.06 5.18
N MET A 149 7.50 -3.35 5.33
CA MET A 149 8.03 -3.96 6.52
C MET A 149 9.11 -4.97 6.19
N ALA A 150 9.99 -5.18 7.16
CA ALA A 150 11.01 -6.20 7.04
C ALA A 150 10.36 -7.58 6.80
N ARG A 151 10.87 -8.32 5.81
CA ARG A 151 10.43 -9.68 5.50
C ARG A 151 10.32 -10.59 6.72
N TRP A 152 11.22 -10.44 7.70
CA TRP A 152 11.17 -11.20 8.94
C TRP A 152 9.90 -10.94 9.76
N GLU A 153 9.44 -9.69 9.83
CA GLU A 153 8.20 -9.32 10.52
C GLU A 153 6.98 -9.93 9.81
N ILE A 154 6.92 -9.86 8.47
CA ILE A 154 5.89 -10.56 7.67
C ILE A 154 5.84 -12.04 8.07
N GLN A 155 6.99 -12.71 8.12
CA GLN A 155 7.07 -14.12 8.52
C GLN A 155 6.60 -14.37 9.95
N GLN A 156 6.88 -13.46 10.89
CA GLN A 156 6.38 -13.60 12.26
C GLN A 156 4.86 -13.43 12.32
N ARG A 157 4.29 -12.47 11.58
CA ARG A 157 2.85 -12.24 11.50
C ARG A 157 2.12 -13.45 10.92
N PHE A 158 2.66 -14.07 9.87
CA PHE A 158 2.17 -15.34 9.34
C PHE A 158 2.13 -16.46 10.39
N ARG A 159 3.24 -16.65 11.13
CA ARG A 159 3.32 -17.68 12.17
C ARG A 159 2.35 -17.45 13.32
N GLN A 160 1.98 -16.19 13.55
CA GLN A 160 1.00 -15.79 14.56
C GLN A 160 -0.44 -15.82 14.04
N GLY A 161 -0.67 -16.10 12.75
CA GLY A 161 -2.01 -16.07 12.13
C GLY A 161 -2.61 -14.66 12.09
N LYS A 162 -1.78 -13.62 12.08
CA LYS A 162 -2.23 -12.22 12.02
C LYS A 162 -2.43 -11.71 10.59
N ILE A 163 -1.86 -12.41 9.61
CA ILE A 163 -2.01 -12.15 8.18
C ILE A 163 -2.12 -13.47 7.44
N ASP A 164 -2.88 -13.47 6.35
CA ASP A 164 -3.07 -14.61 5.45
C ASP A 164 -2.20 -14.47 4.18
N GLY A 165 -1.94 -15.59 3.52
CA GLY A 165 -0.88 -15.73 2.52
C GLY A 165 -1.31 -16.44 1.27
#